data_AF-A0A3E0MSK0-F1
#
_entry.id   AF-A0A3E0MSK0-F1
#
_cell.length_a   1.000
_cell.length_b   1.000
_cell.length_c   1.000
_cell.angle_alpha   90.00
_cell.angle_beta   90.00
_cell.angle_gamma   90.00
#
_symmetry.space_group_name_H-M   'P 1'
#
loop_
_entity.id
_entity.type
_entity.pdbx_description
1 polymer ?
#
loop_
_entity_poly.entity_id
_entity_poly.type
_entity_poly.pdbx_seq_one_letter_code
_entity_poly.pdbx_strand_id
1 'polypeptide(L)'
;AVNEHRAGRLRLPPPTVVSLIDVSHSATASQAVQRASKRQAPYFYPKILADNPDDIVMLYPGDAGYETSDREAEGDRHRANWVDGVIDYERSFEFPRA
;
A
#
# COMPACT_ATOMS: atom_id res chain seq x y z
N ALA A 1 7.44 14.01 -1.65
CA ALA A 1 6.90 12.96 -2.56
C ALA A 1 5.56 12.41 -2.07
N VAL A 2 5.47 11.77 -0.90
CA VAL A 2 4.19 11.26 -0.35
C VAL A 2 3.12 12.37 -0.26
N ASN A 3 3.45 13.54 0.29
CA ASN A 3 2.50 14.66 0.38
C ASN A 3 2.06 15.19 -1.00
N GLU A 4 2.97 15.23 -1.97
CA GLU A 4 2.66 15.65 -3.35
C GLU A 4 1.73 14.64 -4.04
N HIS A 5 1.92 13.35 -3.75
CA HIS A 5 1.06 12.29 -4.24
C HIS A 5 -0.35 12.39 -3.65
N ARG A 6 -0.46 12.49 -2.32
CA ARG A 6 -1.74 12.68 -1.61
C ARG A 6 -2.50 13.92 -2.07
N ALA A 7 -1.79 14.97 -2.46
CA ALA A 7 -2.40 16.18 -3.00
C ALA A 7 -2.75 16.11 -4.51
N GLY A 8 -2.59 14.95 -5.15
CA GLY A 8 -2.85 14.76 -6.58
C GLY A 8 -1.85 15.46 -7.52
N ARG A 9 -0.81 16.10 -6.98
CA ARG A 9 0.22 16.83 -7.75
C ARG A 9 1.27 15.92 -8.35
N LEU A 10 1.41 14.70 -7.81
CA LEU A 10 2.35 13.69 -8.29
C LEU A 10 1.65 12.33 -8.42
N ARG A 11 1.33 11.92 -9.66
CA ARG A 11 0.75 10.59 -9.92
C ARG A 11 1.86 9.54 -9.95
N LEU A 12 1.70 8.50 -9.14
CA LEU A 12 2.67 7.42 -8.99
C LEU A 12 1.94 6.08 -9.05
N PRO A 13 2.55 5.04 -9.65
CA PRO A 13 1.96 3.71 -9.62
C PRO A 13 2.01 3.12 -8.20
N PRO A 14 1.14 2.14 -7.89
CA PRO A 14 1.03 1.58 -6.53
C PRO A 14 2.36 1.15 -5.89
N PRO A 15 3.25 0.38 -6.55
CA PRO A 15 4.50 -0.08 -5.92
C PRO A 15 5.44 1.07 -5.54
N THR A 16 5.39 2.19 -6.27
CA THR A 16 6.18 3.38 -5.94
C THR A 16 5.62 4.10 -4.73
N VAL A 17 4.30 4.21 -4.60
CA VAL A 17 3.64 4.82 -3.43
C VAL A 17 3.99 4.05 -2.16
N VAL A 18 3.88 2.72 -2.17
CA VAL A 18 4.25 1.86 -1.05
C VAL A 18 5.71 2.08 -0.64
N SER A 19 6.62 2.09 -1.61
CA SER A 19 8.05 2.28 -1.36
C SER A 19 8.34 3.65 -0.73
N LEU A 20 7.65 4.71 -1.18
CA LEU A 20 7.80 6.05 -0.63
C LEU A 20 7.23 6.16 0.80
N ILE A 21 6.13 5.47 1.09
CA ILE A 21 5.57 5.40 2.45
C ILE A 21 6.57 4.72 3.40
N ASP A 22 7.13 3.56 3.01
CA ASP A 22 8.13 2.84 3.81
C ASP A 22 9.37 3.70 4.09
N VAL A 23 9.87 4.42 3.08
CA VAL A 23 11.01 5.34 3.24
C VAL A 23 10.65 6.55 4.11
N SER A 24 9.43 7.08 3.99
CA SER A 24 8.99 8.27 4.74
C SER A 24 8.96 8.06 6.27
N HIS A 25 8.88 6.81 6.72
CA HIS A 25 8.94 6.47 8.15
C HIS A 25 10.36 6.49 8.72
N SER A 26 11.38 6.79 7.91
CA SER A 26 12.79 6.85 8.30
C SER A 26 13.30 8.29 8.23
N ALA A 27 14.00 8.75 9.26
CA ALA A 27 14.54 10.12 9.30
C ALA A 27 15.77 10.31 8.41
N THR A 28 16.48 9.22 8.10
CA THR A 28 17.69 9.25 7.25
C THR A 28 17.69 8.11 6.24
N ALA A 29 18.44 8.30 5.15
CA ALA A 29 18.64 7.26 4.14
C ALA A 29 19.25 5.98 4.74
N SER A 30 20.20 6.11 5.67
CA SER A 30 20.82 4.97 6.37
C SER A 30 19.79 4.16 7.17
N GLN A 31 18.86 4.84 7.86
CA GLN A 31 17.77 4.17 8.58
C GLN A 31 16.82 3.45 7.62
N ALA A 32 16.46 4.07 6.49
CA ALA A 32 15.60 3.44 5.49
C ALA A 32 16.23 2.15 4.92
N VAL A 33 17.52 2.21 4.58
CA VAL A 33 18.27 1.05 4.09
C VAL A 33 18.33 -0.05 5.15
N GLN A 34 18.64 0.29 6.40
CA GLN A 34 18.71 -0.70 7.48
C GLN A 34 17.35 -1.37 7.76
N ARG A 35 16.25 -0.62 7.67
CA ARG A 35 14.90 -1.18 7.83
C ARG A 35 14.58 -2.12 6.67
N ALA A 36 14.82 -1.70 5.44
CA ALA A 36 14.59 -2.51 4.25
C ALA A 36 15.42 -3.81 4.27
N SER A 37 16.68 -3.75 4.72
CA SER A 37 17.58 -4.92 4.75
C SER A 37 17.20 -5.98 5.79
N LYS A 38 16.40 -5.63 6.79
CA LYS A 38 15.96 -6.54 7.88
C LYS A 38 14.56 -7.13 7.63
N ARG A 39 13.88 -6.68 6.58
CA ARG A 39 12.51 -7.04 6.25
C ARG A 39 12.52 -8.14 5.20
N GLN A 40 11.64 -9.12 5.33
CA GLN A 40 11.35 -10.02 4.22
C GLN A 40 10.71 -9.21 3.09
N ALA A 41 11.20 -9.36 1.86
CA ALA A 41 10.64 -8.64 0.73
C ALA A 41 9.14 -9.00 0.58
N PRO A 42 8.22 -8.02 0.66
CA PRO A 42 6.80 -8.29 0.52
C PRO A 42 6.47 -8.64 -0.93
N TYR A 43 5.55 -9.58 -1.11
CA TYR A 43 4.96 -9.88 -2.40
C TYR A 43 3.57 -9.22 -2.49
N PHE A 44 3.32 -8.56 -3.61
CA PHE A 44 2.03 -7.94 -3.90
C PHE A 44 1.31 -8.76 -4.98
N TYR A 45 0.31 -9.53 -4.54
CA TYR A 45 -0.60 -10.25 -5.42
C TYR A 45 -1.99 -9.61 -5.29
N PRO A 46 -2.32 -8.58 -6.08
CA PRO A 46 -3.60 -7.88 -5.92
C PRO A 46 -4.77 -8.75 -6.34
N LYS A 47 -5.82 -8.79 -5.51
CA LYS A 47 -7.20 -9.06 -5.95
C LYS A 47 -7.86 -7.72 -6.24
N ILE A 48 -8.23 -7.48 -7.49
CA ILE A 48 -8.83 -6.24 -7.94
C ILE A 48 -10.34 -6.35 -7.82
N LEU A 49 -10.94 -5.48 -7.02
CA LEU A 49 -12.38 -5.31 -6.86
C LEU A 49 -12.75 -3.97 -7.49
N ALA A 50 -13.56 -4.01 -8.55
CA ALA A 50 -13.97 -2.83 -9.29
C ALA A 50 -15.45 -2.94 -9.62
N ASP A 51 -16.26 -2.10 -9.00
CA ASP A 51 -17.69 -2.01 -9.33
C ASP A 51 -17.91 -1.07 -10.53
N ASN A 52 -17.01 -0.10 -10.70
CA ASN A 52 -16.92 0.78 -11.85
C ASN A 52 -15.46 1.29 -12.01
N PRO A 53 -15.11 1.97 -13.12
CA PRO A 53 -13.74 2.44 -13.36
C PRO A 53 -13.19 3.46 -12.36
N ASP A 54 -14.06 4.16 -11.64
CA ASP A 54 -13.70 5.23 -10.70
C ASP A 54 -13.63 4.74 -9.24
N ASP A 55 -14.07 3.50 -8.97
CA ASP A 55 -14.02 2.85 -7.66
C ASP A 55 -13.34 1.48 -7.76
N ILE A 56 -12.01 1.51 -7.60
CA ILE A 56 -11.16 0.33 -7.67
C ILE A 56 -10.44 0.15 -6.34
N VAL A 57 -10.60 -1.03 -5.75
CA VAL A 57 -9.88 -1.48 -4.56
C VAL A 57 -8.99 -2.65 -4.93
N MET A 58 -7.70 -2.57 -4.61
CA MET A 58 -6.76 -3.67 -4.73
C MET A 58 -6.47 -4.23 -3.34
N LEU A 59 -6.95 -5.44 -3.05
CA LEU A 59 -6.64 -6.14 -1.81
C LEU A 59 -5.35 -6.94 -1.98
N TYR A 60 -4.46 -6.86 -1.00
CA TYR A 60 -3.20 -7.62 -0.98
C TYR A 60 -3.22 -8.68 0.13
N PRO A 61 -2.35 -9.72 0.05
CA PRO A 61 -2.24 -10.72 1.10
C PRO A 61 -2.02 -10.09 2.48
N GLY A 62 -2.77 -10.55 3.49
CA GLY A 62 -2.79 -9.98 4.84
C GLY A 62 -3.91 -8.97 5.09
N ASP A 63 -4.63 -8.53 4.06
CA ASP A 63 -5.89 -7.80 4.23
C ASP A 63 -7.01 -8.76 4.69
N ALA A 64 -7.85 -8.33 5.63
CA ALA A 64 -8.96 -9.12 6.14
C ALA A 64 -9.96 -9.56 5.06
N GLY A 65 -10.11 -8.75 4.01
CA GLY A 65 -10.98 -9.05 2.87
C GLY A 65 -10.33 -9.91 1.80
N TYR A 66 -9.03 -10.18 1.89
CA TYR A 66 -8.27 -10.76 0.78
C TYR A 66 -8.79 -12.14 0.38
N GLU A 67 -9.03 -13.05 1.32
CA GLU A 67 -9.43 -14.42 0.96
C GLU A 67 -10.84 -14.49 0.36
N THR A 68 -11.77 -13.73 0.90
CA THR A 68 -13.19 -13.71 0.50
C THR A 68 -13.51 -12.74 -0.63
N SER A 69 -12.56 -11.90 -1.05
CA SER A 69 -12.79 -10.79 -1.99
C SER A 69 -13.85 -9.80 -1.47
N ASP A 70 -13.91 -9.60 -0.16
CA ASP A 70 -14.85 -8.71 0.51
C ASP A 70 -14.13 -7.45 1.02
N ARG A 71 -14.29 -6.34 0.31
CA ARG A 71 -13.67 -5.07 0.71
C ARG A 71 -14.22 -4.51 2.03
N GLU A 72 -15.41 -4.93 2.46
CA GLU A 72 -16.04 -4.45 3.69
C GLU A 72 -15.67 -5.30 4.92
N ALA A 73 -14.98 -6.43 4.73
CA ALA A 73 -14.55 -7.30 5.82
C ALA A 73 -13.75 -6.51 6.87
N GLU A 74 -14.13 -6.65 8.15
CA GLU A 74 -13.44 -6.00 9.27
C GLU A 74 -12.13 -6.72 9.61
N GLY A 75 -11.11 -5.96 10.03
CA GLY A 75 -9.83 -6.49 10.49
C GLY A 75 -8.64 -5.78 9.87
N ASP A 76 -7.51 -6.49 9.75
CA ASP A 76 -6.28 -5.94 9.19
C ASP A 76 -6.48 -5.38 7.77
N ARG A 77 -5.72 -4.33 7.49
CA ARG A 77 -5.77 -3.60 6.21
C ARG A 77 -4.44 -3.76 5.50
N HIS A 78 -4.52 -4.14 4.24
CA HIS A 78 -3.41 -4.15 3.30
C HIS A 78 -3.97 -3.99 1.89
N ARG A 79 -4.29 -2.74 1.53
CA ARG A 79 -5.05 -2.44 0.32
C ARG A 79 -4.63 -1.12 -0.31
N ALA A 80 -4.97 -0.95 -1.58
CA ALA A 80 -4.88 0.32 -2.28
C ALA A 80 -6.24 0.69 -2.87
N ASN A 81 -6.72 1.89 -2.55
CA ASN A 81 -7.93 2.46 -3.13
C ASN A 81 -7.52 3.43 -4.24
N TRP A 82 -8.20 3.36 -5.37
CA TRP A 82 -8.07 4.36 -6.42
C TRP A 82 -9.18 5.39 -6.26
N VAL A 83 -8.82 6.62 -5.92
CA VAL A 83 -9.76 7.74 -5.77
C VAL A 83 -9.27 8.91 -6.62
N ASP A 84 -10.06 9.34 -7.61
CA ASP A 84 -9.78 10.51 -8.45
C ASP A 84 -8.39 10.53 -9.14
N GLY A 85 -7.90 9.37 -9.59
CA GLY A 85 -6.56 9.31 -10.21
C GLY A 85 -5.40 9.21 -9.21
N VAL A 86 -5.69 9.20 -7.90
CA VAL A 86 -4.72 9.10 -6.80
C VAL A 86 -4.88 7.75 -6.10
N ILE A 87 -3.76 7.17 -5.69
CA ILE A 87 -3.75 5.89 -4.98
C ILE A 87 -3.63 6.19 -3.49
N ASP A 88 -4.61 5.75 -2.73
CA ASP A 88 -4.51 5.73 -1.27
C ASP A 88 -4.15 4.32 -0.80
N TYR A 89 -2.98 4.16 -0.20
CA TYR A 89 -2.47 2.87 0.26
C TYR A 89 -2.57 2.79 1.78
N GLU A 90 -3.19 1.72 2.26
CA GLU A 90 -3.41 1.45 3.68
C GLU A 90 -2.73 0.14 4.07
N ARG A 91 -1.99 0.18 5.18
CA ARG A 91 -1.40 -1.00 5.82
C ARG A 91 -1.45 -0.85 7.34
N SER A 92 -2.12 -1.77 8.04
CA SER A 92 -2.25 -1.74 9.51
C SER A 92 -1.11 -2.44 10.26
N PHE A 93 -0.21 -3.13 9.55
CA PHE A 93 0.85 -3.92 10.14
C PHE A 93 2.23 -3.64 9.53
N GLU A 94 3.26 -4.10 10.22
CA GLU A 94 4.62 -4.15 9.68
C GLU A 94 4.85 -5.48 8.99
N PHE A 95 5.59 -5.46 7.88
CA PHE A 95 6.00 -6.69 7.22
C PHE A 95 6.95 -7.50 8.10
N PRO A 96 6.94 -8.84 7.98
CA PRO A 96 7.80 -9.70 8.76
C PRO A 96 9.29 -9.42 8.52
N ARG A 97 10.10 -9.74 9.52
CA ARG A 97 11.56 -9.70 9.41
C ARG A 97 12.07 -10.92 8.63
N ALA A 98 13.17 -10.72 7.91
CA ALA A 98 13.88 -11.79 7.19
C ALA A 98 14.67 -12.68 8.16
#